data_AF-A0A2V9YL46-F1
#
_entry.id   AF-A0A2V9YL46-F1
#
_cell.length_a   1.000
_cell.length_b   1.000
_cell.length_c   1.000
_cell.angle_alpha   90.00
_cell.angle_beta   90.00
_cell.angle_gamma   90.00
#
_symmetry.space_group_name_H-M   'P 1'
#
loop_
_entity.id
_entity.type
_entity.pdbx_description
1 polymer ?
#
loop_
_entity_poly.entity_id
_entity_poly.type
_entity_poly.pdbx_seq_one_letter_code
_entity_poly.pdbx_strand_id
1 'polypeptide(L)'
;MLRAICILLVLSAASLAQTPLPELKGGRVVAGPGQYRHDGELRVQGKVTLRHLDLDLRGPIRVASSSTFELDDVHLTVSDPPGAQHGISGLDCEGPAKIVIRNSTMAPAGGAHPMWRVRGDLQVDNFQTVNSEFHLDHVTAALHQLKIFELEISHASQVEGDGLELVFLSTHSSDDDHLEFADVPADKPFSKRLALGSDAAADLTNARVEMFLLYVHGHAQAELSRMGRVQLAMFPECKGTLRLPQGHVGSDQQPVVVPEPSVSDCGFRFTLKDVNVDTWDVYAGGSADLTFLDSRIDELNADDHAKITVRDSVIYADWLGTAGRAQLKIENSTVGALSLAKERPDLATSEIHLGGQSHSVFSGVRFDCGIVAKDQATAEINDMTAPPKYVRQSGKAAVHVGHSGVKDNSKGSHTCRNFA
;
A
#
# COMPACT_ATOMS: atom_id res chain seq x y z
N MET A 1 -61.99 15.88 14.85
CA MET A 1 -61.09 14.70 14.78
C MET A 1 -60.56 14.62 13.35
N LEU A 2 -59.37 15.20 13.13
CA LEU A 2 -58.14 14.48 12.77
C LEU A 2 -58.32 13.55 11.54
N ARG A 3 -57.92 14.02 10.35
CA ARG A 3 -56.58 13.89 9.74
C ARG A 3 -56.26 12.44 9.34
N ALA A 4 -56.22 12.18 8.04
CA ALA A 4 -55.16 11.38 7.41
C ALA A 4 -55.21 11.55 5.89
N ILE A 5 -54.53 12.59 5.42
CA ILE A 5 -54.05 12.70 4.05
C ILE A 5 -52.96 11.63 3.91
N CYS A 6 -53.25 10.52 3.21
CA CYS A 6 -52.21 9.63 2.71
C CYS A 6 -51.62 10.25 1.43
N ILE A 7 -50.74 11.23 1.61
CA ILE A 7 -49.72 11.52 0.61
C ILE A 7 -48.81 10.30 0.62
N LEU A 8 -49.01 9.38 -0.32
CA LEU A 8 -47.93 8.51 -0.76
C LEU A 8 -46.88 9.43 -1.38
N LEU A 9 -45.89 9.79 -0.57
CA LEU A 9 -44.56 10.15 -1.04
C LEU A 9 -44.02 8.93 -1.77
N VAL A 10 -44.33 8.85 -3.06
CA VAL A 10 -43.51 8.11 -4.02
C VAL A 10 -42.20 8.87 -4.07
N LEU A 11 -41.30 8.55 -3.13
CA LEU A 11 -39.88 8.85 -3.30
C LEU A 11 -39.46 8.03 -4.52
N SER A 12 -39.46 8.71 -5.66
CA SER A 12 -38.79 8.29 -6.87
C SER A 12 -37.30 8.17 -6.57
N ALA A 13 -36.90 7.04 -5.99
CA ALA A 13 -35.59 6.47 -6.28
C ALA A 13 -35.67 6.01 -7.73
N ALA A 14 -35.49 6.95 -8.65
CA ALA A 14 -35.11 6.62 -10.01
C ALA A 14 -33.80 5.85 -9.87
N SER A 15 -33.85 4.52 -9.98
CA SER A 15 -32.70 3.75 -10.40
C SER A 15 -32.35 4.29 -11.78
N LEU A 16 -31.46 5.27 -11.84
CA LEU A 16 -30.85 5.71 -13.09
C LEU A 16 -30.28 4.44 -13.72
N ALA A 17 -30.83 4.06 -14.87
CA ALA A 17 -30.42 2.84 -15.55
C ALA A 17 -28.97 3.02 -15.98
N GLN A 18 -28.05 2.34 -15.28
CA GLN A 18 -26.64 2.32 -15.66
C GLN A 18 -26.53 1.70 -17.05
N THR A 19 -25.99 2.45 -18.01
CA THR A 19 -25.81 2.00 -19.39
C THR A 19 -24.43 1.33 -19.52
N PRO A 20 -24.28 0.22 -20.28
CA PRO A 20 -22.95 -0.32 -20.54
C PRO A 20 -22.10 0.70 -21.31
N LEU A 21 -20.80 0.76 -21.00
CA LEU A 21 -19.86 1.52 -21.82
C LEU A 21 -19.79 0.92 -23.23
N PRO A 22 -19.76 1.75 -24.29
CA PRO A 22 -19.41 1.27 -25.62
C PRO A 22 -17.93 0.84 -25.64
N GLU A 23 -17.55 0.04 -26.64
CA GLU A 23 -16.14 -0.33 -26.82
C GLU A 23 -15.23 0.90 -26.96
N LEU A 24 -14.18 0.93 -26.15
CA LEU A 24 -13.20 2.01 -26.06
C LEU A 24 -12.03 1.77 -27.02
N LYS A 25 -12.32 1.88 -28.32
CA LYS A 25 -11.32 1.71 -29.39
C LYS A 25 -11.40 2.78 -30.47
N GLY A 26 -10.25 3.16 -31.02
CA GLY A 26 -10.13 3.84 -32.33
C GLY A 26 -10.78 5.23 -32.42
N GLY A 27 -10.19 6.23 -31.76
CA GLY A 27 -10.64 7.64 -31.83
C GLY A 27 -11.96 7.91 -31.10
N ARG A 28 -12.40 6.98 -30.24
CA ARG A 28 -13.71 7.03 -29.59
C ARG A 28 -13.79 8.21 -28.61
N VAL A 29 -14.88 8.97 -28.71
CA VAL A 29 -15.29 9.92 -27.68
C VAL A 29 -16.63 9.46 -27.12
N VAL A 30 -16.69 9.22 -25.82
CA VAL A 30 -17.94 8.99 -25.08
C VAL A 30 -18.17 10.25 -24.25
N ALA A 31 -19.23 10.98 -24.58
CA ALA A 31 -19.50 12.28 -23.97
C ALA A 31 -20.99 12.45 -23.65
N GLY A 32 -21.26 13.16 -22.55
CA GLY A 32 -22.58 13.61 -22.17
C GLY A 32 -23.01 13.07 -20.81
N PRO A 33 -23.90 13.80 -20.11
CA PRO A 33 -24.35 13.42 -18.77
C PRO A 33 -24.99 12.04 -18.83
N GLY A 34 -24.40 11.08 -18.14
CA GLY A 34 -24.84 9.70 -18.17
C GLY A 34 -24.15 8.89 -17.10
N GLN A 35 -24.87 7.89 -16.58
CA GLN A 35 -24.32 6.94 -15.62
C GLN A 35 -24.03 5.64 -16.35
N TYR A 36 -22.76 5.27 -16.35
CA TYR A 36 -22.29 4.04 -16.97
C TYR A 36 -21.87 3.05 -15.90
N ARG A 37 -22.00 1.76 -16.22
CA ARG A 37 -21.39 0.69 -15.45
C ARG A 37 -20.58 -0.23 -16.37
N HIS A 38 -19.41 -0.60 -15.89
CA HIS A 38 -18.55 -1.59 -16.54
C HIS A 38 -18.09 -2.63 -15.53
N ASP A 39 -18.44 -3.88 -15.77
CA ASP A 39 -18.02 -5.02 -14.97
C ASP A 39 -16.90 -5.77 -15.70
N GLY A 40 -15.79 -6.02 -15.00
CA GLY A 40 -14.61 -6.69 -15.54
C GLY A 40 -13.55 -5.72 -16.10
N GLU A 41 -12.60 -6.28 -16.84
CA GLU A 41 -11.50 -5.50 -17.42
C GLU A 41 -12.01 -4.53 -18.51
N LEU A 42 -11.66 -3.24 -18.38
CA LEU A 42 -11.94 -2.20 -19.36
C LEU A 42 -10.71 -1.98 -20.25
N ARG A 43 -10.77 -2.38 -21.52
CA ARG A 43 -9.64 -2.22 -22.46
C ARG A 43 -9.75 -0.91 -23.24
N VAL A 44 -8.67 -0.14 -23.23
CA VAL A 44 -8.52 1.10 -24.01
C VAL A 44 -7.50 0.88 -25.12
N GLN A 45 -7.91 1.08 -26.37
CA GLN A 45 -7.06 0.88 -27.56
C GLN A 45 -7.11 2.08 -28.53
N GLY A 46 -5.95 2.66 -28.81
CA GLY A 46 -5.84 3.87 -29.64
C GLY A 46 -6.23 5.12 -28.86
N LYS A 47 -6.77 6.14 -29.53
CA LYS A 47 -7.22 7.37 -28.86
C LYS A 47 -8.64 7.20 -28.32
N VAL A 48 -8.83 7.39 -27.02
CA VAL A 48 -10.13 7.33 -26.34
C VAL A 48 -10.29 8.52 -25.41
N THR A 49 -11.47 9.12 -25.41
CA THR A 49 -11.83 10.21 -24.51
C THR A 49 -13.17 9.92 -23.86
N LEU A 50 -13.24 9.99 -22.53
CA LEU A 50 -14.47 9.98 -21.74
C LEU A 50 -14.69 11.40 -21.20
N ARG A 51 -15.90 11.96 -21.38
CA ARG A 51 -16.20 13.33 -20.92
C ARG A 51 -17.59 13.49 -20.30
N HIS A 52 -17.68 14.28 -19.23
CA HIS A 52 -18.93 14.71 -18.60
C HIS A 52 -19.85 13.54 -18.19
N LEU A 53 -19.32 12.52 -17.51
CA LEU A 53 -20.07 11.30 -17.15
C LEU A 53 -19.69 10.71 -15.79
N ASP A 54 -20.59 9.90 -15.24
CA ASP A 54 -20.34 9.03 -14.09
C ASP A 54 -20.05 7.60 -14.57
N LEU A 55 -19.06 6.94 -14.00
CA LEU A 55 -18.70 5.55 -14.32
C LEU A 55 -18.49 4.70 -13.05
N ASP A 56 -19.35 3.70 -12.85
CA ASP A 56 -19.17 2.59 -11.90
C ASP A 56 -18.31 1.52 -12.56
N LEU A 57 -17.02 1.47 -12.20
CA LEU A 57 -16.03 0.54 -12.72
C LEU A 57 -15.76 -0.57 -11.70
N ARG A 58 -16.00 -1.82 -12.12
CA ARG A 58 -15.81 -3.02 -11.28
C ARG A 58 -14.75 -3.93 -11.89
N GLY A 59 -13.50 -3.49 -11.83
CA GLY A 59 -12.36 -4.17 -12.42
C GLY A 59 -11.27 -3.21 -12.91
N PRO A 60 -10.17 -3.75 -13.46
CA PRO A 60 -9.05 -2.94 -13.93
C PRO A 60 -9.32 -2.26 -15.27
N ILE A 61 -8.66 -1.12 -15.50
CA ILE A 61 -8.46 -0.52 -16.82
C ILE A 61 -7.13 -1.02 -17.39
N ARG A 62 -7.14 -1.57 -18.59
CA ARG A 62 -5.92 -1.88 -19.36
C ARG A 62 -5.78 -0.89 -20.50
N VAL A 63 -4.70 -0.13 -20.50
CA VAL A 63 -4.36 0.81 -21.58
C VAL A 63 -3.29 0.18 -22.45
N ALA A 64 -3.63 -0.11 -23.70
CA ALA A 64 -2.70 -0.71 -24.65
C ALA A 64 -1.55 0.28 -24.98
N SER A 65 -0.37 -0.26 -25.27
CA SER A 65 0.79 0.55 -25.66
C SER A 65 0.47 1.50 -26.81
N SER A 66 1.07 2.69 -26.78
CA SER A 66 0.87 3.78 -27.74
C SER A 66 -0.57 4.33 -27.81
N SER A 67 -1.44 3.97 -26.87
CA SER A 67 -2.79 4.53 -26.76
C SER A 67 -2.79 5.89 -26.07
N THR A 68 -3.89 6.63 -26.25
CA THR A 68 -4.17 7.84 -25.49
C THR A 68 -5.49 7.68 -24.78
N PHE A 69 -5.51 7.82 -23.46
CA PHE A 69 -6.72 7.78 -22.65
C PHE A 69 -6.93 9.13 -21.97
N GLU A 70 -8.02 9.81 -22.33
CA GLU A 70 -8.38 11.11 -21.78
C GLU A 70 -9.65 11.01 -20.92
N LEU A 71 -9.57 11.45 -19.68
CA LEU A 71 -10.70 11.69 -18.77
C LEU A 71 -10.88 13.20 -18.62
N ASP A 72 -12.11 13.69 -18.80
CA ASP A 72 -12.42 15.12 -18.71
C ASP A 72 -13.78 15.33 -18.07
N ASP A 73 -13.82 15.82 -16.83
CA ASP A 73 -15.05 15.89 -16.03
C ASP A 73 -15.74 14.51 -15.89
N VAL A 74 -14.97 13.54 -15.43
CA VAL A 74 -15.42 12.15 -15.21
C VAL A 74 -15.39 11.83 -13.73
N HIS A 75 -16.48 11.24 -13.23
CA HIS A 75 -16.59 10.78 -11.85
C HIS A 75 -16.55 9.26 -11.80
N LEU A 76 -15.45 8.70 -11.30
CA LEU A 76 -15.22 7.27 -11.18
C LEU A 76 -15.66 6.77 -9.81
N THR A 77 -16.46 5.71 -9.78
CA THR A 77 -16.58 4.84 -8.60
C THR A 77 -15.90 3.52 -8.92
N VAL A 78 -14.88 3.14 -8.16
CA VAL A 78 -14.05 1.97 -8.45
C VAL A 78 -14.22 0.92 -7.37
N SER A 79 -14.49 -0.34 -7.75
CA SER A 79 -14.60 -1.45 -6.80
C SER A 79 -13.81 -2.67 -7.27
N ASP A 80 -13.20 -3.35 -6.31
CA ASP A 80 -12.56 -4.64 -6.57
C ASP A 80 -13.60 -5.70 -6.94
N PRO A 81 -13.29 -6.58 -7.92
CA PRO A 81 -14.12 -7.73 -8.20
C PRO A 81 -14.33 -8.58 -6.94
N PRO A 82 -15.50 -9.21 -6.74
CA PRO A 82 -15.73 -10.07 -5.59
C PRO A 82 -14.64 -11.17 -5.45
N GLY A 83 -13.98 -11.21 -4.29
CA GLY A 83 -12.92 -12.19 -4.01
C GLY A 83 -11.54 -11.88 -4.60
N ALA A 84 -11.37 -10.70 -5.22
CA ALA A 84 -10.07 -10.17 -5.62
C ALA A 84 -9.18 -9.93 -4.38
N GLN A 85 -7.87 -10.14 -4.54
CA GLN A 85 -6.88 -9.55 -3.63
C GLN A 85 -6.93 -8.03 -3.75
N HIS A 86 -6.60 -7.31 -2.67
CA HIS A 86 -6.49 -5.85 -2.68
C HIS A 86 -5.59 -5.39 -3.83
N GLY A 87 -5.96 -4.28 -4.49
CA GLY A 87 -5.10 -3.70 -5.52
C GLY A 87 -5.32 -4.18 -6.95
N ILE A 88 -6.36 -4.98 -7.22
CA ILE A 88 -6.67 -5.46 -8.57
C ILE A 88 -7.38 -4.38 -9.41
N SER A 89 -8.08 -3.45 -8.78
CA SER A 89 -8.67 -2.30 -9.48
C SER A 89 -7.67 -1.18 -9.75
N GLY A 90 -8.00 -0.30 -10.69
CA GLY A 90 -7.17 0.83 -11.08
C GLY A 90 -6.83 0.81 -12.56
N LEU A 91 -5.67 1.32 -12.94
CA LEU A 91 -5.25 1.45 -14.33
C LEU A 91 -3.86 0.88 -14.53
N ASP A 92 -3.69 0.02 -15.51
CA ASP A 92 -2.38 -0.51 -15.87
C ASP A 92 -2.08 -0.25 -17.35
N CYS A 93 -0.94 0.38 -17.63
CA CYS A 93 -0.41 0.54 -18.97
C CYS A 93 0.39 -0.70 -19.41
N GLU A 94 0.02 -1.32 -20.54
CA GLU A 94 0.73 -2.48 -21.10
C GLU A 94 2.13 -2.10 -21.64
N GLY A 95 2.34 -0.82 -21.93
CA GLY A 95 3.61 -0.19 -22.30
C GLY A 95 3.42 1.33 -22.34
N PRO A 96 4.38 2.10 -22.89
CA PRO A 96 4.26 3.56 -22.93
C PRO A 96 2.96 4.02 -23.59
N ALA A 97 2.15 4.80 -22.87
CA ALA A 97 0.88 5.36 -23.31
C ALA A 97 0.75 6.80 -22.80
N LYS A 98 -0.24 7.54 -23.30
CA LYS A 98 -0.56 8.89 -22.84
C LYS A 98 -1.85 8.90 -22.03
N ILE A 99 -1.76 9.26 -20.76
CA ILE A 99 -2.91 9.42 -19.87
C ILE A 99 -3.11 10.90 -19.60
N VAL A 100 -4.35 11.36 -19.76
CA VAL A 100 -4.72 12.76 -19.50
C VAL A 100 -5.97 12.79 -18.63
N ILE A 101 -5.90 13.52 -17.52
CA ILE A 101 -7.00 13.64 -16.56
C ILE A 101 -7.28 15.12 -16.34
N ARG A 102 -8.53 15.53 -16.51
CA ARG A 102 -8.97 16.90 -16.30
C ARG A 102 -10.24 16.93 -15.46
N ASN A 103 -10.28 17.77 -14.43
CA ASN A 103 -11.47 18.05 -13.62
C ASN A 103 -12.23 16.80 -13.19
N SER A 104 -11.53 15.72 -12.89
CA SER A 104 -12.14 14.41 -12.67
C SER A 104 -12.00 13.98 -11.21
N THR A 105 -12.80 13.02 -10.78
CA THR A 105 -12.70 12.46 -9.43
C THR A 105 -12.75 10.94 -9.47
N MET A 106 -12.19 10.31 -8.44
CA MET A 106 -12.30 8.88 -8.24
C MET A 106 -12.53 8.55 -6.76
N ALA A 107 -13.56 7.76 -6.48
CA ALA A 107 -13.84 7.24 -5.17
C ALA A 107 -13.78 5.69 -5.19
N PRO A 108 -12.96 5.05 -4.35
CA PRO A 108 -13.05 3.63 -4.14
C PRO A 108 -14.34 3.29 -3.39
N ALA A 109 -14.95 2.16 -3.74
CA ALA A 109 -16.11 1.60 -3.08
C ALA A 109 -15.73 0.35 -2.29
N GLY A 110 -16.25 0.24 -1.05
CA GLY A 110 -15.89 -0.84 -0.14
C GLY A 110 -14.43 -0.74 0.31
N GLY A 111 -13.72 -1.86 0.33
CA GLY A 111 -12.30 -1.95 0.66
C GLY A 111 -11.37 -1.88 -0.56
N ALA A 112 -11.85 -1.32 -1.68
CA ALA A 112 -11.04 -1.20 -2.89
C ALA A 112 -9.88 -0.22 -2.68
N HIS A 113 -8.72 -0.58 -3.22
CA HIS A 113 -7.51 0.23 -3.16
C HIS A 113 -6.91 0.32 -4.57
N PRO A 114 -7.39 1.27 -5.42
CA PRO A 114 -7.03 1.29 -6.83
C PRO A 114 -5.57 1.71 -7.04
N MET A 115 -4.81 0.93 -7.81
CA MET A 115 -3.44 1.24 -8.20
C MET A 115 -3.36 1.62 -9.68
N TRP A 116 -2.70 2.75 -9.98
CA TRP A 116 -2.48 3.23 -11.33
C TRP A 116 -1.01 3.06 -11.71
N ARG A 117 -0.69 2.00 -12.45
CA ARG A 117 0.65 1.73 -12.96
C ARG A 117 0.80 2.36 -14.34
N VAL A 118 1.42 3.53 -14.34
CA VAL A 118 1.53 4.38 -15.52
C VAL A 118 2.91 4.27 -16.14
N ARG A 119 2.94 4.21 -17.47
CA ARG A 119 4.14 4.24 -18.31
C ARG A 119 3.93 5.22 -19.46
N GLY A 120 4.91 6.05 -19.79
CA GLY A 120 4.83 7.03 -20.90
C GLY A 120 4.57 8.47 -20.43
N ASP A 121 3.43 9.05 -20.81
CA ASP A 121 3.10 10.45 -20.51
C ASP A 121 1.88 10.53 -19.58
N LEU A 122 1.98 11.35 -18.52
CA LEU A 122 0.87 11.64 -17.62
C LEU A 122 0.63 13.15 -17.54
N GLN A 123 -0.61 13.57 -17.78
CA GLN A 123 -1.04 14.95 -17.58
C GLN A 123 -2.25 14.96 -16.66
N VAL A 124 -2.13 15.61 -15.51
CA VAL A 124 -3.23 15.77 -14.55
C VAL A 124 -3.46 17.25 -14.33
N ASP A 125 -4.70 17.67 -14.51
CA ASP A 125 -5.18 19.00 -14.13
C ASP A 125 -6.47 18.85 -13.31
N ASN A 126 -6.36 19.06 -12.00
CA ASN A 126 -7.45 18.89 -11.04
C ASN A 126 -8.02 17.47 -11.02
N PHE A 127 -7.41 16.61 -10.20
CA PHE A 127 -7.89 15.25 -9.93
C PHE A 127 -7.89 14.97 -8.44
N GLN A 128 -9.01 14.45 -7.94
CA GLN A 128 -9.17 14.13 -6.52
C GLN A 128 -9.56 12.68 -6.33
N THR A 129 -8.78 11.98 -5.51
CA THR A 129 -9.08 10.64 -5.07
C THR A 129 -8.63 10.41 -3.63
N VAL A 130 -9.09 9.31 -3.05
CA VAL A 130 -8.73 8.84 -1.71
C VAL A 130 -8.40 7.36 -1.81
N ASN A 131 -7.48 6.86 -0.97
CA ASN A 131 -7.12 5.44 -0.89
C ASN A 131 -6.78 4.83 -2.27
N SER A 132 -5.93 5.52 -3.03
CA SER A 132 -5.46 5.12 -4.36
C SER A 132 -4.04 5.60 -4.59
N GLU A 133 -3.29 4.86 -5.40
CA GLU A 133 -1.86 5.10 -5.64
C GLU A 133 -1.57 5.29 -7.12
N PHE A 134 -0.65 6.20 -7.44
CA PHE A 134 -0.08 6.34 -8.77
C PHE A 134 1.37 5.84 -8.72
N HIS A 135 1.68 4.80 -9.49
CA HIS A 135 3.01 4.25 -9.66
C HIS A 135 3.56 4.67 -11.01
N LEU A 136 4.58 5.54 -11.01
CA LEU A 136 5.17 6.11 -12.22
C LEU A 136 6.50 5.43 -12.54
N ASP A 137 6.53 4.71 -13.67
CA ASP A 137 7.68 3.96 -14.18
C ASP A 137 8.02 4.41 -15.61
N HIS A 138 9.17 5.07 -15.80
CA HIS A 138 9.57 5.74 -17.05
C HIS A 138 8.51 6.73 -17.57
N VAL A 139 7.99 7.58 -16.68
CA VAL A 139 6.93 8.55 -16.99
C VAL A 139 7.46 9.97 -17.08
N THR A 140 7.03 10.73 -18.07
CA THR A 140 7.08 12.20 -18.03
C THR A 140 5.72 12.72 -17.56
N ALA A 141 5.66 13.35 -16.39
CA ALA A 141 4.42 13.79 -15.77
C ALA A 141 4.37 15.29 -15.55
N ALA A 142 3.21 15.90 -15.88
CA ALA A 142 2.83 17.23 -15.43
C ALA A 142 1.58 17.09 -14.56
N LEU A 143 1.72 17.36 -13.27
CA LEU A 143 0.68 17.16 -12.27
C LEU A 143 0.30 18.50 -11.65
N HIS A 144 -0.96 18.90 -11.80
CA HIS A 144 -1.50 20.13 -11.24
C HIS A 144 -2.77 19.83 -10.44
N GLN A 145 -2.82 20.29 -9.19
CA GLN A 145 -3.97 20.11 -8.29
C GLN A 145 -4.40 18.64 -8.15
N LEU A 146 -3.43 17.77 -7.86
CA LEU A 146 -3.66 16.35 -7.60
C LEU A 146 -3.78 16.13 -6.09
N LYS A 147 -4.88 15.49 -5.67
CA LYS A 147 -5.03 14.94 -4.32
C LYS A 147 -5.13 13.43 -4.41
N ILE A 148 -4.20 12.73 -3.77
CA ILE A 148 -4.10 11.27 -3.82
C ILE A 148 -3.54 10.70 -2.52
N PHE A 149 -3.71 9.40 -2.28
CA PHE A 149 -3.10 8.74 -1.14
C PHE A 149 -1.59 8.59 -1.35
N GLU A 150 -1.17 7.96 -2.45
CA GLU A 150 0.26 7.78 -2.75
C GLU A 150 0.63 8.18 -4.17
N LEU A 151 1.80 8.80 -4.30
CA LEU A 151 2.50 9.00 -5.56
C LEU A 151 3.89 8.36 -5.45
N GLU A 152 4.05 7.21 -6.09
CA GLU A 152 5.35 6.56 -6.27
C GLU A 152 5.98 7.05 -7.57
N ILE A 153 7.21 7.55 -7.49
CA ILE A 153 7.98 8.02 -8.63
C ILE A 153 9.28 7.22 -8.69
N SER A 154 9.40 6.34 -9.68
CA SER A 154 10.56 5.45 -9.84
C SER A 154 11.06 5.43 -11.29
N HIS A 155 12.22 4.81 -11.50
CA HIS A 155 12.78 4.47 -12.82
C HIS A 155 12.72 5.57 -13.90
N ALA A 156 13.68 6.48 -13.89
CA ALA A 156 13.86 7.56 -14.87
C ALA A 156 12.65 8.51 -15.04
N SER A 157 11.60 8.37 -14.23
CA SER A 157 10.43 9.23 -14.28
C SER A 157 10.78 10.68 -13.95
N GLN A 158 10.23 11.62 -14.71
CA GLN A 158 10.40 13.06 -14.53
C GLN A 158 9.05 13.68 -14.23
N VAL A 159 8.91 14.27 -13.05
CA VAL A 159 7.65 14.85 -12.57
C VAL A 159 7.80 16.34 -12.34
N GLU A 160 6.91 17.12 -12.94
CA GLU A 160 6.65 18.52 -12.58
C GLU A 160 5.30 18.58 -11.87
N GLY A 161 5.30 18.96 -10.60
CA GLY A 161 4.14 18.98 -9.73
C GLY A 161 3.89 20.35 -9.11
N ASP A 162 2.64 20.82 -9.16
CA ASP A 162 2.20 22.04 -8.46
C ASP A 162 0.84 21.83 -7.78
N GLY A 163 0.72 22.31 -6.54
CA GLY A 163 -0.50 22.20 -5.73
C GLY A 163 -0.90 20.74 -5.42
N LEU A 164 0.08 19.86 -5.19
CA LEU A 164 -0.20 18.46 -4.85
C LEU A 164 -0.49 18.30 -3.35
N GLU A 165 -1.48 17.46 -3.02
CA GLU A 165 -1.78 16.99 -1.67
C GLU A 165 -1.62 15.47 -1.62
N LEU A 166 -0.54 15.00 -1.01
CA LEU A 166 -0.17 13.59 -0.96
C LEU A 166 -0.11 13.11 0.50
N VAL A 167 -0.63 11.92 0.79
CA VAL A 167 -0.30 11.27 2.07
C VAL A 167 1.12 10.73 1.98
N PHE A 168 1.41 9.96 0.94
CA PHE A 168 2.72 9.39 0.66
C PHE A 168 3.32 9.96 -0.64
N LEU A 169 4.59 10.36 -0.54
CA LEU A 169 5.50 10.45 -1.67
C LEU A 169 6.50 9.31 -1.53
N SER A 170 6.55 8.41 -2.50
CA SER A 170 7.41 7.22 -2.43
C SER A 170 8.35 7.07 -3.62
N THR A 171 9.44 6.34 -3.40
CA THR A 171 10.40 5.99 -4.45
C THR A 171 11.23 4.75 -4.11
N HIS A 172 11.81 4.16 -5.15
CA HIS A 172 12.64 2.96 -5.09
C HIS A 172 14.09 3.26 -5.47
N SER A 173 15.02 2.74 -4.67
CA SER A 173 16.41 2.63 -5.09
C SER A 173 16.57 1.53 -6.15
N SER A 174 17.55 1.69 -7.03
CA SER A 174 18.18 0.55 -7.71
C SER A 174 19.16 -0.17 -6.76
N ASP A 175 19.69 -1.32 -7.16
CA ASP A 175 20.53 -2.18 -6.30
C ASP A 175 21.81 -1.51 -5.78
N ASP A 176 22.41 -0.59 -6.54
CA ASP A 176 23.69 0.05 -6.20
C ASP A 176 23.57 1.59 -6.10
N ASP A 177 22.35 2.09 -5.89
CA ASP A 177 22.12 3.53 -5.83
C ASP A 177 22.80 4.19 -4.63
N HIS A 178 23.26 5.42 -4.84
CA HIS A 178 23.66 6.33 -3.77
C HIS A 178 22.65 7.48 -3.72
N LEU A 179 21.73 7.41 -2.76
CA LEU A 179 20.64 8.36 -2.59
C LEU A 179 20.97 9.36 -1.50
N GLU A 180 20.72 10.64 -1.78
CA GLU A 180 20.87 11.73 -0.81
C GLU A 180 19.58 12.54 -0.75
N PHE A 181 18.87 12.41 0.36
CA PHE A 181 17.68 13.20 0.67
C PHE A 181 17.99 14.15 1.82
N ALA A 182 17.65 15.42 1.62
CA ALA A 182 17.81 16.43 2.65
C ALA A 182 16.58 17.33 2.70
N ASP A 183 16.28 17.92 3.86
CA ASP A 183 15.30 19.02 3.99
C ASP A 183 13.91 18.69 3.41
N VAL A 184 13.48 17.44 3.52
CA VAL A 184 12.14 17.02 3.06
C VAL A 184 11.16 17.25 4.22
N PRO A 185 10.26 18.24 4.12
CA PRO A 185 9.32 18.51 5.19
C PRO A 185 8.21 17.46 5.23
N ALA A 186 7.59 17.32 6.40
CA ALA A 186 6.25 16.76 6.54
C ALA A 186 5.25 17.91 6.73
N ASP A 187 4.10 17.84 6.08
CA ASP A 187 2.99 18.77 6.20
C ASP A 187 3.30 20.24 5.86
N LYS A 188 4.39 20.48 5.12
CA LYS A 188 4.75 21.81 4.64
C LYS A 188 5.11 21.77 3.15
N PRO A 189 4.98 22.90 2.44
CA PRO A 189 5.41 23.02 1.06
C PRO A 189 6.87 22.61 0.86
N PHE A 190 7.13 21.81 -0.17
CA PHE A 190 8.49 21.60 -0.67
C PHE A 190 9.07 22.89 -1.25
N SER A 191 10.38 23.04 -1.11
CA SER A 191 11.13 24.22 -1.57
C SER A 191 12.19 23.89 -2.63
N LYS A 192 12.34 22.62 -3.00
CA LYS A 192 13.37 22.16 -3.92
C LYS A 192 12.93 20.94 -4.73
N ARG A 193 13.60 20.77 -5.87
CA ARG A 193 13.60 19.55 -6.66
C ARG A 193 14.26 18.40 -5.89
N LEU A 194 13.73 17.20 -6.07
CA LEU A 194 14.27 15.96 -5.54
C LEU A 194 14.89 15.12 -6.65
N ALA A 195 16.04 14.51 -6.36
CA ALA A 195 16.55 13.36 -7.09
C ALA A 195 16.12 12.11 -6.30
N LEU A 196 15.29 11.26 -6.90
CA LEU A 196 14.55 10.20 -6.19
C LEU A 196 15.24 8.82 -6.29
N GLY A 197 16.35 8.72 -7.02
CA GLY A 197 17.02 7.44 -7.29
C GLY A 197 16.61 6.84 -8.63
N SER A 198 17.37 5.87 -9.14
CA SER A 198 17.12 5.23 -10.44
C SER A 198 16.89 6.25 -11.58
N ASP A 199 17.65 7.34 -11.62
CA ASP A 199 17.49 8.50 -12.54
C ASP A 199 16.16 9.26 -12.47
N ALA A 200 15.26 8.91 -11.54
CA ALA A 200 14.00 9.61 -11.34
C ALA A 200 14.21 10.95 -10.62
N ALA A 201 13.41 11.95 -10.99
CA ALA A 201 13.46 13.27 -10.38
C ALA A 201 12.10 13.95 -10.40
N ALA A 202 11.86 14.80 -9.40
CA ALA A 202 10.61 15.52 -9.27
C ALA A 202 10.85 16.96 -8.81
N ASP A 203 10.30 17.93 -9.55
CA ASP A 203 10.05 19.27 -9.03
C ASP A 203 8.68 19.28 -8.40
N LEU A 204 8.63 19.31 -7.07
CA LEU A 204 7.41 19.26 -6.27
C LEU A 204 7.19 20.57 -5.52
N THR A 205 7.73 21.69 -6.03
CA THR A 205 7.57 22.99 -5.38
C THR A 205 6.09 23.27 -5.07
N ASN A 206 5.79 23.66 -3.83
CA ASN A 206 4.41 23.84 -3.31
C ASN A 206 3.58 22.56 -3.06
N ALA A 207 4.07 21.36 -3.38
CA ALA A 207 3.42 20.14 -2.93
C ALA A 207 3.46 20.03 -1.41
N ARG A 208 2.42 19.43 -0.82
CA ARG A 208 2.38 19.03 0.59
C ARG A 208 2.32 17.51 0.65
N VAL A 209 3.23 16.94 1.44
CA VAL A 209 3.34 15.50 1.68
C VAL A 209 3.27 15.26 3.19
N GLU A 210 2.48 14.29 3.62
CA GLU A 210 2.41 13.91 5.04
C GLU A 210 3.58 13.00 5.44
N MET A 211 4.00 12.10 4.54
CA MET A 211 5.06 11.13 4.78
C MET A 211 5.89 10.83 3.52
N PHE A 212 7.21 10.73 3.68
CA PHE A 212 8.11 10.26 2.63
C PHE A 212 8.42 8.77 2.83
N LEU A 213 8.21 7.95 1.81
CA LEU A 213 8.45 6.51 1.84
C LEU A 213 9.61 6.13 0.92
N LEU A 214 10.62 5.47 1.47
CA LEU A 214 11.80 5.07 0.69
C LEU A 214 12.00 3.55 0.72
N TYR A 215 11.93 2.93 -0.46
CA TYR A 215 12.21 1.52 -0.68
C TYR A 215 13.68 1.32 -1.09
N VAL A 216 14.46 0.65 -0.25
CA VAL A 216 15.89 0.39 -0.50
C VAL A 216 16.16 -1.08 -0.80
N HIS A 217 16.81 -1.30 -1.93
CA HIS A 217 17.12 -2.61 -2.53
C HIS A 217 18.62 -2.90 -2.45
N GLY A 218 18.97 -4.19 -2.49
CA GLY A 218 20.35 -4.67 -2.70
C GLY A 218 21.42 -4.05 -1.79
N HIS A 219 22.34 -3.33 -2.41
CA HIS A 219 23.51 -2.68 -1.83
C HIS A 219 23.40 -1.15 -1.75
N ALA A 220 22.21 -0.61 -2.01
CA ALA A 220 22.01 0.83 -2.08
C ALA A 220 22.32 1.53 -0.76
N GLN A 221 22.84 2.74 -0.88
CA GLN A 221 23.19 3.60 0.23
C GLN A 221 22.28 4.82 0.21
N ALA A 222 21.53 5.04 1.28
CA ALA A 222 20.63 6.16 1.42
C ALA A 222 21.06 7.05 2.59
N GLU A 223 21.45 8.28 2.31
CA GLU A 223 21.65 9.33 3.31
C GLU A 223 20.40 10.20 3.40
N LEU A 224 19.80 10.25 4.58
CA LEU A 224 18.61 11.04 4.88
C LEU A 224 18.97 12.09 5.95
N SER A 225 18.73 13.36 5.65
CA SER A 225 19.06 14.48 6.53
C SER A 225 17.90 15.46 6.71
N ARG A 226 17.56 15.83 7.95
CA ARG A 226 16.50 16.81 8.25
C ARG A 226 15.18 16.45 7.58
N MET A 227 14.71 15.23 7.83
CA MET A 227 13.49 14.68 7.25
C MET A 227 12.33 14.77 8.25
N GLY A 228 11.22 15.38 7.84
CA GLY A 228 10.09 15.68 8.72
C GLY A 228 9.32 14.46 9.25
N ARG A 229 9.06 13.48 8.38
CA ARG A 229 8.45 12.18 8.71
C ARG A 229 8.70 11.18 7.59
N VAL A 230 9.23 10.01 7.92
CA VAL A 230 9.56 8.97 6.94
C VAL A 230 9.03 7.59 7.35
N GLN A 231 8.68 6.78 6.35
CA GLN A 231 8.59 5.33 6.45
C GLN A 231 9.71 4.74 5.60
N LEU A 232 10.41 3.73 6.11
CA LEU A 232 11.58 3.17 5.47
C LEU A 232 11.38 1.70 5.18
N ALA A 233 11.52 1.32 3.92
CA ALA A 233 11.31 -0.03 3.45
C ALA A 233 12.62 -0.67 2.99
N MET A 234 12.80 -1.95 3.29
CA MET A 234 14.00 -2.71 2.92
C MET A 234 13.67 -4.09 2.36
N PHE A 235 14.50 -4.54 1.41
CA PHE A 235 14.40 -5.84 0.75
C PHE A 235 15.62 -6.71 1.07
N PRO A 236 15.74 -7.24 2.29
CA PRO A 236 16.96 -7.92 2.71
C PRO A 236 17.05 -9.33 2.12
N GLU A 237 18.23 -9.64 1.56
CA GLU A 237 18.68 -11.00 1.22
C GLU A 237 19.97 -11.39 1.99
N CYS A 238 19.99 -11.03 3.26
CA CYS A 238 21.18 -11.05 4.11
C CYS A 238 20.92 -11.69 5.47
N LYS A 239 21.96 -11.73 6.31
CA LYS A 239 21.97 -12.36 7.62
C LYS A 239 22.44 -11.41 8.71
N GLY A 240 21.92 -11.60 9.92
CA GLY A 240 22.35 -10.84 11.09
C GLY A 240 21.25 -10.46 12.04
N THR A 241 21.53 -9.47 12.88
CA THR A 241 20.58 -8.94 13.85
C THR A 241 20.42 -7.44 13.62
N LEU A 242 19.18 -6.97 13.48
CA LEU A 242 18.84 -5.58 13.21
C LEU A 242 18.00 -5.00 14.34
N ARG A 243 18.21 -3.71 14.59
CA ARG A 243 17.36 -2.86 15.42
C ARG A 243 16.91 -1.69 14.58
N LEU A 244 15.61 -1.54 14.42
CA LEU A 244 15.02 -0.52 13.56
C LEU A 244 14.62 0.69 14.41
N PRO A 245 15.31 1.85 14.29
CA PRO A 245 15.02 3.03 15.09
C PRO A 245 13.66 3.64 14.73
N GLN A 246 13.03 4.31 15.69
CA GLN A 246 11.78 5.07 15.49
C GLN A 246 11.86 6.43 16.19
N GLY A 247 10.99 7.35 15.80
CA GLY A 247 10.95 8.73 16.25
C GLY A 247 12.10 9.56 15.67
N HIS A 248 12.39 10.69 16.32
CA HIS A 248 13.50 11.56 15.94
C HIS A 248 14.84 10.90 16.26
N VAL A 249 15.63 10.61 15.23
CA VAL A 249 16.90 9.89 15.34
C VAL A 249 18.04 10.57 14.58
N GLY A 250 19.25 10.36 15.11
CA GLY A 250 20.49 10.88 14.56
C GLY A 250 20.65 12.40 14.71
N SER A 251 21.83 12.87 14.34
CA SER A 251 22.19 14.29 14.20
C SER A 251 23.33 14.39 13.18
N ASP A 252 23.64 15.60 12.72
CA ASP A 252 24.76 15.81 11.80
C ASP A 252 26.10 15.33 12.38
N GLN A 253 26.32 15.45 13.69
CA GLN A 253 27.55 15.01 14.35
C GLN A 253 27.55 13.52 14.71
N GLN A 254 26.36 12.94 14.91
CA GLN A 254 26.17 11.54 15.33
C GLN A 254 25.01 10.94 14.52
N PRO A 255 25.27 10.56 13.25
CA PRO A 255 24.26 9.87 12.46
C PRO A 255 23.95 8.50 13.04
N VAL A 256 22.71 8.05 12.86
CA VAL A 256 22.33 6.65 13.08
C VAL A 256 22.51 5.90 11.77
N VAL A 257 23.23 4.78 11.80
CA VAL A 257 23.45 3.92 10.63
C VAL A 257 22.67 2.62 10.80
N VAL A 258 21.85 2.28 9.80
CA VAL A 258 21.07 1.04 9.77
C VAL A 258 21.42 0.26 8.51
N PRO A 259 21.79 -1.02 8.62
CA PRO A 259 22.19 -1.75 9.82
C PRO A 259 23.37 -1.11 10.56
N GLU A 260 23.44 -1.32 11.88
CA GLU A 260 24.63 -0.95 12.66
C GLU A 260 25.87 -1.68 12.09
N PRO A 261 27.07 -1.07 12.11
CA PRO A 261 28.26 -1.75 11.64
C PRO A 261 28.50 -3.08 12.36
N SER A 262 28.81 -4.13 11.60
CA SER A 262 29.17 -5.47 12.09
C SER A 262 28.05 -6.33 12.71
N VAL A 263 26.80 -5.86 12.77
CA VAL A 263 25.67 -6.68 13.28
C VAL A 263 25.00 -7.54 12.21
N SER A 264 25.27 -7.27 10.93
CA SER A 264 24.76 -8.01 9.78
C SER A 264 25.71 -7.97 8.60
N ASP A 265 25.53 -8.87 7.64
CA ASP A 265 26.21 -8.87 6.34
C ASP A 265 25.39 -8.18 5.23
N CYS A 266 24.30 -7.49 5.59
CA CYS A 266 23.44 -6.79 4.63
C CYS A 266 24.21 -5.73 3.86
N GLY A 267 23.93 -5.64 2.55
CA GLY A 267 24.57 -4.72 1.63
C GLY A 267 24.11 -3.27 1.78
N PHE A 268 22.79 -3.07 1.86
CA PHE A 268 22.19 -1.75 1.97
C PHE A 268 22.63 -0.99 3.22
N ARG A 269 22.61 0.34 3.16
CA ARG A 269 22.89 1.23 4.29
C ARG A 269 22.00 2.45 4.29
N PHE A 270 21.33 2.71 5.40
CA PHE A 270 20.70 3.98 5.71
C PHE A 270 21.61 4.77 6.66
N THR A 271 21.84 6.05 6.36
CA THR A 271 22.50 7.00 7.25
C THR A 271 21.50 8.10 7.58
N LEU A 272 21.06 8.15 8.83
CA LEU A 272 19.97 9.02 9.30
C LEU A 272 20.53 10.16 10.15
N LYS A 273 20.28 11.41 9.74
CA LYS A 273 20.74 12.65 10.39
C LYS A 273 19.53 13.56 10.65
N ASP A 274 19.05 13.65 11.89
CA ASP A 274 17.85 14.44 12.22
C ASP A 274 16.63 14.00 11.38
N VAL A 275 16.26 12.74 11.52
CA VAL A 275 15.17 12.10 10.76
C VAL A 275 14.10 11.64 11.73
N ASN A 276 12.84 11.94 11.45
CA ASN A 276 11.72 11.38 12.19
C ASN A 276 11.20 10.11 11.50
N VAL A 277 11.57 8.94 12.02
CA VAL A 277 11.16 7.65 11.46
C VAL A 277 9.85 7.19 12.10
N ASP A 278 8.81 6.98 11.31
CA ASP A 278 7.50 6.53 11.77
C ASP A 278 7.48 5.01 11.97
N THR A 279 7.69 4.27 10.88
CA THR A 279 7.64 2.81 10.79
C THR A 279 8.64 2.29 9.76
N TRP A 280 8.77 0.97 9.71
CA TRP A 280 9.61 0.27 8.75
C TRP A 280 8.83 -0.84 8.05
N ASP A 281 9.13 -1.03 6.78
CA ASP A 281 8.65 -2.19 6.02
C ASP A 281 9.81 -3.13 5.72
N VAL A 282 9.55 -4.42 5.85
CA VAL A 282 10.55 -5.47 5.67
C VAL A 282 10.01 -6.50 4.70
N TYR A 283 10.62 -6.57 3.52
CA TYR A 283 10.28 -7.54 2.48
C TYR A 283 11.45 -8.52 2.30
N ALA A 284 11.56 -9.48 3.21
CA ALA A 284 12.66 -10.43 3.22
C ALA A 284 12.45 -11.58 2.23
N GLY A 285 13.41 -11.78 1.34
CA GLY A 285 13.35 -12.79 0.28
C GLY A 285 14.54 -13.75 0.28
N GLY A 286 14.57 -14.62 -0.74
CA GLY A 286 15.72 -15.47 -1.02
C GLY A 286 16.13 -16.34 0.17
N SER A 287 17.37 -16.16 0.64
CA SER A 287 17.95 -16.91 1.77
C SER A 287 18.23 -16.03 3.00
N ALA A 288 17.47 -14.94 3.18
CA ALA A 288 17.61 -14.05 4.33
C ALA A 288 17.54 -14.83 5.66
N ASP A 289 18.36 -14.44 6.64
CA ASP A 289 18.37 -15.03 7.99
C ASP A 289 18.57 -13.92 9.03
N LEU A 290 17.48 -13.23 9.37
CA LEU A 290 17.52 -12.00 10.16
C LEU A 290 16.79 -12.14 11.49
N THR A 291 17.35 -11.51 12.51
CA THR A 291 16.67 -11.27 13.79
C THR A 291 16.42 -9.78 13.97
N PHE A 292 15.16 -9.36 14.11
CA PHE A 292 14.78 -8.00 14.48
C PHE A 292 14.54 -7.94 15.99
N LEU A 293 15.14 -6.95 16.66
CA LEU A 293 15.00 -6.70 18.10
C LEU A 293 14.47 -5.29 18.33
N ASP A 294 13.64 -5.10 19.35
CA ASP A 294 13.24 -3.78 19.86
C ASP A 294 12.74 -2.82 18.75
N SER A 295 12.00 -3.35 17.76
CA SER A 295 11.67 -2.67 16.51
C SER A 295 10.17 -2.37 16.41
N ARG A 296 9.82 -1.37 15.59
CA ARG A 296 8.44 -1.11 15.16
C ARG A 296 8.36 -1.28 13.65
N ILE A 297 7.59 -2.28 13.22
CA ILE A 297 7.50 -2.73 11.83
C ILE A 297 6.04 -2.60 11.39
N ASP A 298 5.81 -1.93 10.26
CA ASP A 298 4.47 -1.78 9.68
C ASP A 298 4.11 -3.04 8.89
N GLU A 299 4.92 -3.30 7.87
CA GLU A 299 4.83 -4.45 7.01
C GLU A 299 6.01 -5.40 7.22
N LEU A 300 5.70 -6.69 7.28
CA LEU A 300 6.70 -7.75 7.34
C LEU A 300 6.28 -8.90 6.44
N ASN A 301 7.03 -9.09 5.36
CA ASN A 301 6.87 -10.19 4.44
C ASN A 301 8.12 -11.06 4.44
N ALA A 302 7.93 -12.37 4.51
CA ALA A 302 9.00 -13.35 4.33
C ALA A 302 8.59 -14.37 3.26
N ASP A 303 9.40 -14.50 2.20
CA ASP A 303 9.14 -15.44 1.11
C ASP A 303 10.33 -16.38 0.85
N ASP A 304 10.17 -17.28 -0.11
CA ASP A 304 11.16 -18.26 -0.56
C ASP A 304 11.72 -19.12 0.58
N HIS A 305 12.95 -18.84 1.00
CA HIS A 305 13.66 -19.57 2.05
C HIS A 305 14.07 -18.65 3.21
N ALA A 306 13.52 -17.44 3.26
CA ALA A 306 13.80 -16.46 4.30
C ALA A 306 13.47 -17.01 5.69
N LYS A 307 14.33 -16.73 6.66
CA LYS A 307 14.17 -17.05 8.07
C LYS A 307 14.21 -15.77 8.86
N ILE A 308 13.07 -15.37 9.39
CA ILE A 308 12.92 -14.12 10.11
C ILE A 308 12.53 -14.42 11.54
N THR A 309 13.30 -13.88 12.49
CA THR A 309 12.93 -13.83 13.90
C THR A 309 12.66 -12.39 14.29
N VAL A 310 11.59 -12.13 15.04
CA VAL A 310 11.28 -10.83 15.62
C VAL A 310 11.08 -11.00 17.12
N ARG A 311 11.73 -10.15 17.93
CA ARG A 311 11.62 -10.19 19.40
C ARG A 311 11.35 -8.82 19.97
N ASP A 312 10.57 -8.79 21.05
CA ASP A 312 10.35 -7.61 21.88
C ASP A 312 9.94 -6.37 21.06
N SER A 313 9.12 -6.60 20.03
CA SER A 313 8.80 -5.62 18.98
C SER A 313 7.30 -5.41 18.85
N VAL A 314 6.93 -4.37 18.08
CA VAL A 314 5.56 -4.12 17.66
C VAL A 314 5.49 -4.28 16.15
N ILE A 315 4.62 -5.18 15.70
CA ILE A 315 4.36 -5.43 14.28
C ILE A 315 2.91 -5.00 14.04
N TYR A 316 2.69 -3.96 13.27
CA TYR A 316 1.33 -3.52 13.00
C TYR A 316 0.59 -4.49 12.09
N ALA A 317 1.31 -5.22 11.25
CA ALA A 317 0.69 -6.19 10.36
C ALA A 317 -0.34 -5.53 9.44
N ASP A 318 -0.04 -4.31 8.96
CA ASP A 318 -0.73 -3.78 7.78
C ASP A 318 -0.50 -4.70 6.58
N TRP A 319 0.67 -5.34 6.55
CA TRP A 319 0.88 -6.56 5.80
C TRP A 319 1.87 -7.48 6.52
N LEU A 320 1.38 -8.47 7.27
CA LEU A 320 2.23 -9.55 7.82
C LEU A 320 2.01 -10.85 7.04
N GLY A 321 3.00 -11.24 6.26
CA GLY A 321 2.90 -12.31 5.29
C GLY A 321 4.03 -13.34 5.38
N THR A 322 3.69 -14.61 5.14
CA THR A 322 4.69 -15.63 4.74
C THR A 322 4.25 -16.39 3.50
N ALA A 323 5.20 -16.70 2.63
CA ALA A 323 5.00 -17.54 1.46
C ALA A 323 6.20 -18.49 1.23
N GLY A 324 6.18 -19.23 0.12
CA GLY A 324 7.26 -20.17 -0.21
C GLY A 324 7.49 -21.23 0.86
N ARG A 325 8.73 -21.36 1.31
CA ARG A 325 9.19 -22.19 2.45
C ARG A 325 9.76 -21.31 3.58
N ALA A 326 9.30 -20.06 3.67
CA ALA A 326 9.78 -19.11 4.65
C ALA A 326 9.49 -19.58 6.09
N GLN A 327 10.36 -19.16 7.01
CA GLN A 327 10.22 -19.39 8.44
C GLN A 327 10.08 -18.04 9.15
N LEU A 328 9.03 -17.89 9.94
CA LEU A 328 8.80 -16.69 10.73
C LEU A 328 8.68 -17.06 12.21
N LYS A 329 9.47 -16.44 13.07
CA LYS A 329 9.38 -16.60 14.51
C LYS A 329 9.13 -15.24 15.16
N ILE A 330 8.04 -15.08 15.89
CA ILE A 330 7.73 -13.85 16.62
C ILE A 330 7.65 -14.17 18.10
N GLU A 331 8.46 -13.48 18.90
CA GLU A 331 8.61 -13.73 20.34
C GLU A 331 8.34 -12.45 21.15
N ASN A 332 7.57 -12.56 22.23
CA ASN A 332 7.32 -11.49 23.21
C ASN A 332 6.91 -10.14 22.58
N SER A 333 6.15 -10.20 21.48
CA SER A 333 5.84 -9.05 20.64
C SER A 333 4.34 -8.80 20.56
N THR A 334 3.95 -7.61 20.11
CA THR A 334 2.56 -7.32 19.73
C THR A 334 2.40 -7.42 18.22
N VAL A 335 1.34 -8.08 17.76
CA VAL A 335 1.04 -8.26 16.33
C VAL A 335 -0.39 -7.82 16.02
N GLY A 336 -0.54 -6.83 15.15
CA GLY A 336 -1.83 -6.32 14.67
C GLY A 336 -2.00 -4.81 14.81
N ALA A 337 -2.84 -4.25 13.94
CA ALA A 337 -2.91 -2.81 13.71
C ALA A 337 -4.01 -2.10 14.50
N LEU A 338 -4.78 -2.70 15.42
CA LEU A 338 -5.91 -1.92 15.99
C LEU A 338 -5.53 -0.78 16.93
N SER A 339 -4.32 -0.79 17.51
CA SER A 339 -3.79 0.43 18.11
C SER A 339 -3.52 1.49 17.04
N LEU A 340 -3.01 1.07 15.88
CA LEU A 340 -2.82 1.93 14.71
C LEU A 340 -4.16 2.38 14.12
N ALA A 341 -5.23 1.58 14.09
CA ALA A 341 -6.52 1.98 13.54
C ALA A 341 -7.15 3.21 14.24
N LYS A 342 -6.70 3.54 15.46
CA LYS A 342 -7.09 4.78 16.15
C LYS A 342 -6.28 6.01 15.69
N GLU A 343 -5.08 5.78 15.17
CA GLU A 343 -4.10 6.80 14.75
C GLU A 343 -4.04 6.94 13.21
N ARG A 344 -4.10 5.82 12.48
CA ARG A 344 -4.12 5.61 11.02
C ARG A 344 -5.11 4.48 10.64
N PRO A 345 -6.43 4.75 10.65
CA PRO A 345 -7.45 3.75 10.23
C PRO A 345 -7.32 3.31 8.76
N ASP A 346 -6.57 4.08 7.96
CA ASP A 346 -6.24 3.84 6.56
C ASP A 346 -5.20 2.73 6.34
N LEU A 347 -4.33 2.46 7.32
CA LEU A 347 -3.21 1.51 7.25
C LEU A 347 -3.40 0.28 8.16
N ALA A 348 -4.65 -0.08 8.45
CA ALA A 348 -4.92 -1.14 9.41
C ALA A 348 -5.55 -2.35 8.71
N THR A 349 -4.79 -3.10 7.91
CA THR A 349 -5.22 -4.49 7.72
C THR A 349 -5.14 -5.25 9.06
N SER A 350 -6.05 -6.20 9.21
CA SER A 350 -6.33 -6.86 10.49
C SER A 350 -6.06 -8.36 10.43
N GLU A 351 -5.19 -8.78 9.51
CA GLU A 351 -4.94 -10.18 9.16
C GLU A 351 -3.45 -10.51 9.00
N ILE A 352 -3.04 -11.65 9.54
CA ILE A 352 -1.77 -12.31 9.23
C ILE A 352 -2.02 -13.31 8.11
N HIS A 353 -1.27 -13.24 7.02
CA HIS A 353 -1.40 -14.12 5.87
C HIS A 353 -0.29 -15.16 5.81
N LEU A 354 -0.63 -16.44 5.97
CA LEU A 354 0.32 -17.55 5.92
C LEU A 354 0.02 -18.45 4.71
N GLY A 355 0.97 -18.62 3.80
CA GLY A 355 0.80 -19.37 2.55
C GLY A 355 1.97 -20.26 2.16
N GLY A 356 1.82 -20.98 1.04
CA GLY A 356 2.85 -21.90 0.56
C GLY A 356 3.07 -23.10 1.50
N GLN A 357 4.34 -23.41 1.77
CA GLN A 357 4.83 -24.40 2.72
C GLN A 357 5.52 -23.72 3.92
N SER A 358 5.11 -22.49 4.24
CA SER A 358 5.75 -21.71 5.30
C SER A 358 5.55 -22.32 6.69
N HIS A 359 6.44 -21.96 7.61
CA HIS A 359 6.33 -22.32 9.02
C HIS A 359 6.46 -21.09 9.90
N SER A 360 5.44 -20.83 10.72
CA SER A 360 5.42 -19.68 11.62
C SER A 360 5.28 -20.10 13.09
N VAL A 361 6.06 -19.50 13.98
CA VAL A 361 5.98 -19.72 15.42
C VAL A 361 5.75 -18.40 16.11
N PHE A 362 4.68 -18.30 16.89
CA PHE A 362 4.33 -17.15 17.70
C PHE A 362 4.42 -17.55 19.17
N SER A 363 5.32 -16.94 19.93
CA SER A 363 5.56 -17.28 21.34
C SER A 363 5.46 -16.04 22.22
N GLY A 364 4.63 -16.04 23.27
CA GLY A 364 4.51 -14.85 24.12
C GLY A 364 3.82 -13.66 23.44
N VAL A 365 3.12 -13.90 22.32
CA VAL A 365 2.59 -12.84 21.45
C VAL A 365 1.25 -12.31 21.97
N ARG A 366 1.06 -10.99 21.87
CA ARG A 366 -0.24 -10.32 21.98
C ARG A 366 -0.81 -10.10 20.58
N PHE A 367 -1.85 -10.83 20.21
CA PHE A 367 -2.53 -10.59 18.93
C PHE A 367 -3.64 -9.53 19.08
N ASP A 368 -3.71 -8.63 18.11
CA ASP A 368 -4.87 -7.76 17.86
C ASP A 368 -5.51 -8.02 16.48
N CYS A 369 -4.92 -8.90 15.67
CA CYS A 369 -5.40 -9.29 14.35
C CYS A 369 -5.95 -10.73 14.35
N GLY A 370 -6.51 -11.16 13.21
CA GLY A 370 -6.79 -12.56 12.91
C GLY A 370 -5.67 -13.23 12.12
N ILE A 371 -5.74 -14.54 11.96
CA ILE A 371 -4.81 -15.33 11.13
C ILE A 371 -5.58 -16.00 10.01
N VAL A 372 -5.07 -15.87 8.78
CA VAL A 372 -5.54 -16.56 7.59
C VAL A 372 -4.41 -17.44 7.04
N ALA A 373 -4.55 -18.75 7.19
CA ALA A 373 -3.60 -19.74 6.72
C ALA A 373 -4.17 -20.54 5.53
N LYS A 374 -3.36 -20.73 4.50
CA LYS A 374 -3.71 -21.45 3.26
C LYS A 374 -2.61 -22.43 2.84
N ASP A 375 -2.88 -23.16 1.75
CA ASP A 375 -1.94 -24.10 1.13
C ASP A 375 -1.46 -25.21 2.07
N GLN A 376 -0.18 -25.26 2.41
CA GLN A 376 0.45 -26.20 3.34
C GLN A 376 1.13 -25.46 4.50
N ALA A 377 0.77 -24.19 4.74
CA ALA A 377 1.37 -23.37 5.79
C ALA A 377 1.09 -23.97 7.17
N THR A 378 2.09 -23.90 8.05
CA THR A 378 1.97 -24.36 9.43
C THR A 378 2.24 -23.22 10.39
N ALA A 379 1.45 -23.13 11.46
CA ALA A 379 1.66 -22.15 12.51
C ALA A 379 1.56 -22.79 13.90
N GLU A 380 2.46 -22.41 14.79
CA GLU A 380 2.43 -22.76 16.21
C GLU A 380 2.25 -21.49 17.04
N ILE A 381 1.26 -21.47 17.93
CA ILE A 381 0.99 -20.36 18.83
C ILE A 381 1.17 -20.87 20.26
N ASN A 382 2.21 -20.38 20.93
CA ASN A 382 2.61 -20.80 22.26
C ASN A 382 2.58 -19.60 23.21
N ASP A 383 2.17 -19.82 24.46
CA ASP A 383 2.27 -18.85 25.55
C ASP A 383 1.71 -17.44 25.23
N MET A 384 0.67 -17.36 24.39
CA MET A 384 0.10 -16.07 23.96
C MET A 384 -0.45 -15.25 25.15
N THR A 385 -0.23 -13.94 25.10
CA THR A 385 -0.75 -13.00 26.12
C THR A 385 -2.13 -12.45 25.76
N ALA A 386 -2.48 -12.46 24.47
CA ALA A 386 -3.84 -12.29 23.96
C ALA A 386 -4.02 -13.15 22.70
N PRO A 387 -5.10 -13.93 22.57
CA PRO A 387 -5.31 -14.81 21.41
C PRO A 387 -5.63 -14.05 20.12
N PRO A 388 -5.37 -14.63 18.93
CA PRO A 388 -5.86 -14.10 17.67
C PRO A 388 -7.38 -13.93 17.69
N LYS A 389 -7.88 -12.89 17.02
CA LYS A 389 -9.34 -12.62 16.96
C LYS A 389 -10.12 -13.73 16.27
N TYR A 390 -9.50 -14.35 15.28
CA TYR A 390 -10.00 -15.52 14.58
C TYR A 390 -8.83 -16.25 13.92
N VAL A 391 -9.08 -17.51 13.58
CA VAL A 391 -8.18 -18.33 12.76
C VAL A 391 -9.01 -18.91 11.63
N ARG A 392 -8.57 -18.68 10.39
CA ARG A 392 -9.15 -19.26 9.18
C ARG A 392 -8.11 -20.15 8.52
N GLN A 393 -8.52 -21.35 8.15
CA GLN A 393 -7.65 -22.34 7.51
C GLN A 393 -8.29 -22.82 6.22
N SER A 394 -7.47 -22.99 5.18
CA SER A 394 -7.87 -23.58 3.91
C SER A 394 -6.76 -24.48 3.37
N GLY A 395 -7.10 -25.38 2.44
CA GLY A 395 -6.15 -26.37 1.92
C GLY A 395 -5.73 -27.39 2.98
N LYS A 396 -4.41 -27.59 3.12
CA LYS A 396 -3.76 -28.45 4.13
C LYS A 396 -3.09 -27.63 5.24
N ALA A 397 -3.44 -26.35 5.38
CA ALA A 397 -2.85 -25.49 6.40
C ALA A 397 -3.19 -25.96 7.82
N ALA A 398 -2.22 -25.89 8.74
CA ALA A 398 -2.37 -26.32 10.13
C ALA A 398 -1.96 -25.20 11.10
N VAL A 399 -2.87 -24.77 11.96
CA VAL A 399 -2.61 -23.81 13.03
C VAL A 399 -2.82 -24.51 14.37
N HIS A 400 -1.75 -24.64 15.15
CA HIS A 400 -1.74 -25.28 16.45
C HIS A 400 -1.65 -24.23 17.56
N VAL A 401 -2.63 -24.22 18.47
CA VAL A 401 -2.67 -23.27 19.59
C VAL A 401 -2.38 -24.02 20.90
N GLY A 402 -1.17 -23.85 21.40
CA GLY A 402 -0.71 -24.33 22.70
C GLY A 402 -1.42 -23.56 23.83
N HIS A 403 -1.99 -24.29 24.80
CA HIS A 403 -2.76 -23.68 25.89
C HIS A 403 -1.86 -23.32 27.08
N SER A 404 -1.66 -22.03 27.33
CA SER A 404 -1.22 -21.51 28.63
C SER A 404 -2.44 -21.01 29.43
N GLY A 405 -3.06 -21.90 30.21
CA GLY A 405 -3.83 -21.55 31.43
C GLY A 405 -5.07 -20.64 31.37
N VAL A 406 -5.47 -20.08 30.22
CA VAL A 406 -6.69 -19.26 30.12
C VAL A 406 -7.90 -20.16 29.83
N LYS A 407 -8.93 -20.09 30.70
CA LYS A 407 -10.13 -20.92 30.62
C LYS A 407 -10.81 -20.80 29.25
N ASP A 408 -10.97 -21.96 28.64
CA ASP A 408 -11.74 -22.24 27.45
C ASP A 408 -13.21 -21.79 27.62
N ASN A 409 -13.60 -20.72 26.92
CA ASN A 409 -15.00 -20.38 26.67
C ASN A 409 -15.45 -20.80 25.25
N SER A 410 -14.67 -21.62 24.55
CA SER A 410 -14.97 -22.05 23.17
C SER A 410 -15.83 -23.31 23.07
N LYS A 411 -16.74 -23.53 24.03
CA LYS A 411 -17.98 -24.29 23.76
C LYS A 411 -19.09 -23.34 23.32
N GLY A 412 -18.87 -22.75 22.16
CA GLY A 412 -19.85 -21.96 21.45
C GLY A 412 -19.57 -22.06 19.95
N SER A 413 -20.11 -23.10 19.32
CA SER A 413 -20.37 -23.09 17.88
C SER A 413 -21.31 -21.92 17.58
N HIS A 414 -20.73 -20.74 17.40
CA HIS A 414 -21.42 -19.61 16.81
C HIS A 414 -21.03 -19.57 15.34
N THR A 415 -21.89 -20.17 14.53
CA THR A 415 -22.12 -19.70 13.16
C THR A 415 -22.23 -18.17 13.21
N CYS A 416 -21.19 -17.47 12.77
CA CYS A 416 -21.24 -16.03 12.61
C CYS A 416 -22.34 -15.71 11.59
N ARG A 417 -23.39 -15.03 12.08
CA ARG A 417 -24.36 -14.36 11.23
C ARG A 417 -23.62 -13.27 10.47
N ASN A 418 -23.83 -13.25 9.16
CA ASN A 418 -23.44 -12.18 8.27
C ASN A 418 -23.80 -10.82 8.88
N PHE A 419 -22.80 -9.99 9.13
CA PHE A 419 -23.02 -8.55 9.17
C PHE A 419 -22.93 -8.06 7.74
N ALA A 420 -24.08 -7.55 7.27
CA ALA A 420 -24.26 -6.87 6.00
C ALA A 420 -23.74 -5.44 6.08
#